data_AF-A0A0C2GQ32-F1
#
_entry.id   AF-A0A0C2GQ32-F1
#
_cell.length_a   1.000
_cell.length_b   1.000
_cell.length_c   1.000
_cell.angle_alpha   90.00
_cell.angle_beta   90.00
_cell.angle_gamma   90.00
#
_symmetry.space_group_name_H-M   'P 1'
#
loop_
_entity.id
_entity.type
_entity.pdbx_description
1 polymer ?
#
loop_
_entity_poly.entity_id
_entity_poly.type
_entity_poly.pdbx_seq_one_letter_code
_entity_poly.pdbx_strand_id
1 'polypeptide(L)' 'MDFGLDMLRQSPVTETMAVSPLSVIFALALVQVGAKGETKEQINEKISDGATDDQIVDFYSNLANSTLNA' A
#
# COMPACT_ATOMS: atom_id res chain seq x y z
N MET A 1 3.82 -5.76 -8.15
CA MET A 1 2.68 -5.31 -7.31
C MET A 1 1.95 -6.54 -6.77
N ASP A 2 2.49 -7.17 -5.72
CA ASP A 2 1.90 -8.39 -5.14
C ASP A 2 1.55 -8.24 -3.66
N PHE A 3 1.68 -7.03 -3.09
CA PHE A 3 1.46 -6.75 -1.68
C PHE A 3 0.14 -7.33 -1.13
N GLY A 4 -0.97 -7.15 -1.85
CA GLY A 4 -2.26 -7.68 -1.42
C GLY A 4 -2.34 -9.20 -1.42
N LEU A 5 -1.70 -9.86 -2.38
CA LEU A 5 -1.62 -11.33 -2.43
C LEU A 5 -0.70 -11.86 -1.34
N ASP A 6 0.42 -11.19 -1.08
CA ASP A 6 1.34 -11.54 0.01
C ASP A 6 0.70 -11.35 1.39
N MET A 7 -0.20 -10.37 1.53
CA MET A 7 -0.99 -10.18 2.75
C MET A 7 -1.97 -11.34 2.96
N LEU A 8 -2.63 -11.82 1.89
CA LEU A 8 -3.50 -12.99 1.97
C LEU A 8 -2.71 -14.27 2.31
N ARG A 9 -1.51 -14.44 1.76
CA ARG A 9 -0.64 -15.60 2.05
C ARG A 9 -0.18 -15.67 3.50
N GLN A 10 -0.18 -14.55 4.23
CA GLN A 10 0.14 -14.49 5.65
C GLN A 10 -1.05 -14.82 6.56
N SER A 11 -2.26 -14.96 6.01
CA SER A 11 -3.47 -15.24 6.76
C SER A 11 -3.52 -16.71 7.22
N PRO A 12 -3.96 -17.01 8.46
CA PRO A 12 -4.15 -18.37 8.93
C PRO A 12 -5.17 -19.14 8.07
N VAL A 13 -4.80 -20.35 7.63
CA VAL A 13 -5.65 -21.21 6.77
C VAL A 13 -6.87 -21.76 7.52
N THR A 14 -6.89 -21.65 8.85
CA THR A 14 -7.92 -22.21 9.73
C THR A 14 -9.10 -21.27 9.96
N GLU A 15 -9.01 -20.02 9.52
CA GLU A 15 -10.00 -18.98 9.82
C GLU A 15 -10.55 -18.34 8.55
N THR A 16 -11.84 -18.00 8.57
CA THR A 16 -12.44 -17.18 7.51
C THR A 16 -12.03 -15.73 7.71
N MET A 17 -11.26 -15.18 6.77
CA MET A 17 -10.82 -13.79 6.82
C MET A 17 -11.27 -13.02 5.57
N ALA A 18 -11.73 -11.79 5.79
CA ALA A 18 -11.98 -10.80 4.74
C ALA A 18 -11.04 -9.62 4.98
N VAL A 19 -10.29 -9.24 3.96
CA VAL A 19 -9.33 -8.12 4.03
C VAL A 19 -9.48 -7.23 2.80
N SER A 20 -9.14 -5.95 2.96
CA SER A 20 -9.09 -4.98 1.86
C SER A 20 -7.64 -4.56 1.63
N PRO A 21 -6.91 -5.20 0.70
CA PRO A 21 -5.55 -4.80 0.35
C PRO A 21 -5.46 -3.33 -0.07
N LEU A 22 -6.48 -2.83 -0.77
CA LEU A 22 -6.54 -1.44 -1.22
C LEU A 22 -6.54 -0.45 -0.04
N SER A 23 -7.36 -0.73 0.99
CA SER A 23 -7.41 0.11 2.19
C SER A 23 -6.07 0.14 2.93
N VAL A 24 -5.40 -1.01 3.05
CA VAL A 24 -4.09 -1.10 3.70
C VAL A 24 -3.03 -0.33 2.90
N ILE A 25 -3.03 -0.43 1.58
CA ILE A 25 -2.09 0.31 0.72
C ILE A 25 -2.28 1.82 0.87
N PHE A 26 -3.52 2.33 0.91
CA PHE A 26 -3.76 3.75 1.15
C PHE A 26 -3.30 4.19 2.54
N ALA A 27 -3.52 3.37 3.57
CA ALA A 27 -2.98 3.66 4.90
C ALA A 27 -1.45 3.73 4.88
N LEU A 28 -0.78 2.80 4.18
CA LEU A 28 0.68 2.80 4.03
C LEU A 28 1.19 4.00 3.23
N ALA A 29 0.50 4.44 2.18
CA ALA A 29 0.85 5.64 1.44
C ALA A 29 0.78 6.90 2.33
N LEU A 30 -0.22 6.99 3.23
CA LEU A 30 -0.28 8.07 4.22
C LEU A 30 0.85 7.98 5.26
N VAL A 31 1.18 6.78 5.74
CA VAL A 31 2.30 6.55 6.68
C VAL A 31 3.64 6.90 6.03
N GLN A 32 3.81 6.56 4.75
CA GLN A 32 5.00 6.84 3.95
C GLN A 32 5.33 8.35 3.94
N VAL A 33 4.33 9.22 3.84
CA VAL A 33 4.49 10.68 3.88
C VAL A 33 5.11 11.16 5.21
N GLY A 34 4.77 10.49 6.33
CA GLY A 34 5.32 10.77 7.65
C GLY A 34 6.64 10.05 7.97
N ALA A 35 6.99 9.01 7.21
CA ALA A 35 8.18 8.19 7.45
C ALA A 35 9.48 8.86 6.94
N LYS A 36 10.63 8.40 7.46
CA LYS A 36 11.98 8.86 7.06
C LYS A 36 12.98 7.71 7.08
N GLY A 37 14.08 7.88 6.34
CA GLY A 37 15.18 6.91 6.29
C GLY A 37 14.71 5.54 5.83
N GLU A 38 15.28 4.50 6.45
CA GLU A 38 15.03 3.10 6.10
C GLU A 38 13.55 2.71 6.16
N THR A 39 12.77 3.22 7.12
CA THR A 39 11.33 2.93 7.19
C THR A 39 10.60 3.41 5.94
N LYS A 40 10.97 4.57 5.40
CA LYS A 40 10.37 5.10 4.18
C LYS A 40 10.73 4.25 2.97
N GLU A 41 12.01 3.88 2.86
CA GLU A 41 12.53 3.03 1.78
C GLU A 41 11.81 1.68 1.74
N GLN A 42 11.67 1.00 2.89
CA GLN A 42 10.95 -0.26 2.99
C GLN A 42 9.48 -0.14 2.57
N ILE A 43 8.81 0.96 2.92
CA ILE A 43 7.42 1.19 2.49
C ILE A 43 7.37 1.40 0.97
N ASN A 44 8.23 2.27 0.43
CA ASN A 44 8.31 2.55 -1.01
C ASN A 44 8.56 1.25 -1.81
N GLU A 45 9.49 0.41 -1.37
CA GLU A 45 9.75 -0.90 -1.97
C GLU A 45 8.48 -1.77 -1.99
N LYS A 46 7.77 -1.89 -0.87
CA LYS A 46 6.63 -2.81 -0.77
C LYS A 46 5.38 -2.36 -1.52
N ILE A 47 5.09 -1.07 -1.55
CA ILE A 47 3.84 -0.58 -2.17
C ILE A 47 4.06 -0.16 -3.64
N SER A 48 5.28 0.23 -4.01
CA SER A 48 5.56 0.85 -5.31
C SER A 48 6.82 0.36 -6.03
N ASP A 49 7.44 -0.72 -5.56
CA ASP A 49 8.65 -1.30 -6.16
C ASP A 49 9.83 -0.30 -6.20
N GLY A 50 9.94 0.52 -5.16
CA GLY A 50 11.04 1.48 -5.00
C GLY A 50 10.89 2.77 -5.81
N ALA A 51 9.67 3.11 -6.25
CA ALA A 51 9.40 4.39 -6.90
C ALA A 51 9.77 5.59 -6.01
N THR A 52 9.96 6.76 -6.64
CA THR A 52 10.26 7.98 -5.88
C THR A 52 9.05 8.46 -5.09
N ASP A 53 9.29 9.23 -4.03
CA ASP A 53 8.23 9.74 -3.15
C ASP A 53 7.14 10.49 -3.94
N ASP A 54 7.53 11.33 -4.89
CA ASP A 54 6.58 12.09 -5.72
C ASP A 54 5.72 11.17 -6.60
N GLN A 55 6.34 10.14 -7.21
CA GLN A 55 5.63 9.15 -8.02
C GLN A 55 4.61 8.36 -7.19
N ILE A 56 4.96 8.03 -5.95
CA ILE A 56 4.08 7.33 -5.01
C ILE A 56 2.88 8.20 -4.66
N VAL A 57 3.13 9.45 -4.27
CA VAL A 57 2.08 10.40 -3.89
C VAL A 57 1.13 10.66 -5.06
N ASP A 58 1.66 10.91 -6.25
CA ASP A 58 0.86 11.17 -7.46
C ASP A 58 0.00 9.95 -7.82
N PHE A 59 0.59 8.75 -7.84
CA PHE A 59 -0.12 7.53 -8.20
C PHE A 59 -1.28 7.26 -7.25
N TYR A 60 -1.03 7.27 -5.93
CA TYR A 60 -2.06 6.95 -4.95
C TYR A 60 -3.11 8.05 -4.78
N SER A 61 -2.76 9.31 -5.01
CA SER A 61 -3.74 10.40 -5.03
C SER A 61 -4.70 10.24 -6.21
N ASN A 62 -4.19 9.91 -7.40
CA ASN A 62 -5.02 9.65 -8.57
C ASN A 62 -5.89 8.40 -8.38
N LEU A 63 -5.34 7.33 -7.82
CA LEU A 63 -6.09 6.11 -7.51
C LEU A 63 -7.20 6.35 -6.47
N ALA A 64 -6.91 7.13 -5.43
CA ALA A 64 -7.91 7.51 -4.44
C ALA A 64 -9.04 8.31 -5.08
N ASN A 65 -8.72 9.31 -5.91
CA ASN A 65 -9.71 10.09 -6.65
C ASN A 65 -10.54 9.23 -7.59
N SER A 66 -9.94 8.31 -8.34
CA SER A 66 -10.71 7.43 -9.24
C SER A 66 -11.62 6.49 -8.47
N THR A 67 -11.21 6.02 -7.29
CA THR A 67 -11.99 5.09 -6.46
C THR A 67 -13.12 5.78 -5.71
N LEU A 68 -12.91 7.01 -5.22
CA LEU A 68 -13.94 7.80 -4.53
C LEU A 68 -15.03 8.32 -5.45
N ASN A 69 -14.74 8.45 -6.74
CA ASN A 69 -15.69 8.89 -7.77
C ASN A 69 -16.29 7.72 -8.57
N ALA A 70 -16.01 6.47 -8.18
CA ALA A 70 -16.49 5.25 -8.85
C ALA A 70 -17.82 4.76 -8.28
#